data_AF-A0A8H4VJP9-F1
#
_entry.id   AF-A0A8H4VJP9-F1
#
_cell.length_a   1.000
_cell.length_b   1.000
_cell.length_c   1.000
_cell.angle_alpha   90.00
_cell.angle_beta   90.00
_cell.angle_gamma   90.00
#
_symmetry.space_group_name_H-M   'P 1'
#
loop_
_entity.id
_entity.type
_entity.pdbx_description
1 polymer ?
#
loop_
_entity_poly.entity_id
_entity_poly.type
_entity_poly.pdbx_seq_one_letter_code
_entity_poly.pdbx_strand_id
1 'polypeptide(L)'
;MASVCNYSPSRQRSRSPQPPLSALPSDGVEISKRQNSAALMRFECSQLVIERLDPLVQPGLTPSTHLHQVAGGNSFTASMTPVDFDPSAKSTCTSCTYADDFSNYWTASLFFKARNGTFKRVPQMTNLGLKGKNGGLTVYYNSPYDGKTKVTAFKPGFRMIVGDPTLRSAKGGQKQLCHRCEANVAQNPFGGAPCTGDDTFALPKKSCAGGIRATITFPT
;
A
#
# COMPACT_ATOMS: atom_id res chain seq x y z
N MET A 1 -6.73 3.17 -10.32
CA MET A 1 -5.33 2.80 -10.63
C MET A 1 -4.49 3.06 -9.39
N ALA A 2 -3.59 2.14 -9.06
CA ALA A 2 -2.66 2.23 -7.96
C ALA A 2 -1.30 1.71 -8.42
N SER A 3 -0.25 2.34 -7.94
CA SER A 3 1.11 2.12 -8.40
C SER A 3 2.09 2.20 -7.25
N VAL A 4 3.14 1.40 -7.37
CA VAL A 4 4.20 1.30 -6.38
C VAL A 4 5.54 1.20 -7.06
N CYS A 5 6.49 2.01 -6.59
CA CYS A 5 7.92 1.86 -6.87
C CYS A 5 8.61 1.48 -5.56
N ASN A 6 8.99 0.21 -5.44
CA ASN A 6 9.70 -0.34 -4.29
C ASN A 6 11.17 -0.55 -4.64
N TYR A 7 12.05 -0.36 -3.65
CA TYR A 7 13.38 -0.98 -3.63
C TYR A 7 13.87 -1.10 -2.18
N SER A 8 14.56 -2.18 -1.81
CA SER A 8 15.42 -2.19 -0.62
C SER A 8 16.36 -3.39 -0.60
N PRO A 9 17.69 -3.17 -0.66
CA PRO A 9 18.60 -4.10 -0.03
C PRO A 9 19.73 -3.44 0.76
N SER A 10 19.71 -2.13 1.07
CA SER A 10 20.90 -1.44 1.61
C SER A 10 20.72 -0.53 2.84
N ARG A 11 19.58 -0.56 3.55
CA ARG A 11 19.48 -0.01 4.93
C ARG A 11 19.58 -1.08 6.01
N GLN A 12 20.50 -2.04 5.87
CA GLN A 12 21.12 -2.58 7.08
C GLN A 12 21.95 -1.45 7.69
N ARG A 13 21.34 -0.62 8.56
CA ARG A 13 22.13 0.09 9.56
C ARG A 13 22.87 -0.99 10.34
N SER A 14 24.18 -1.00 10.21
CA SER A 14 25.06 -1.78 11.05
C SER A 14 24.73 -1.53 12.52
N ARG A 15 24.54 -2.64 13.26
CA ARG A 15 24.75 -2.81 14.71
C ARG A 15 23.72 -2.19 15.66
N SER A 16 22.80 -3.04 16.09
CA SER A 16 22.68 -3.30 17.54
C SER A 16 23.36 -4.65 17.80
N PRO A 17 24.29 -4.79 18.77
CA PRO A 17 24.80 -6.09 19.14
C PRO A 17 23.62 -6.93 19.63
N GLN A 18 23.44 -8.14 19.09
CA GLN A 18 22.69 -9.14 19.84
C GLN A 18 23.44 -9.32 21.17
N PRO A 19 22.76 -9.23 22.32
CA PRO A 19 23.40 -9.56 23.58
C PRO A 19 23.92 -11.01 23.47
N PRO A 20 25.12 -11.30 24.01
CA PRO A 20 25.63 -12.66 24.00
C PRO A 20 24.62 -13.57 24.69
N LEU A 21 24.36 -14.72 24.08
CA LEU A 21 23.49 -15.75 24.59
C LEU A 21 24.09 -16.27 25.91
N SER A 22 23.81 -15.62 27.03
CA SER A 22 24.14 -16.14 28.34
C SER A 22 23.24 -17.35 28.58
N ALA A 23 23.86 -18.52 28.70
CA ALA A 23 23.20 -19.76 29.06
C ALA A 23 22.39 -19.57 30.35
N LEU A 24 21.07 -19.77 30.26
CA LEU A 24 20.20 -19.98 31.42
C LEU A 24 19.75 -21.44 31.45
N PRO A 25 19.46 -21.99 32.64
CA PRO A 25 19.55 -23.42 32.91
C PRO A 25 18.41 -24.20 32.27
N SER A 26 18.69 -25.47 32.05
CA SER A 26 17.78 -26.50 31.56
C SER A 26 16.70 -26.82 32.59
N ASP A 27 15.57 -26.13 32.54
CA ASP A 27 14.33 -26.62 33.13
C ASP A 27 13.29 -26.82 32.04
N GLY A 28 12.85 -28.08 31.92
CA GLY A 28 12.00 -28.59 30.85
C GLY A 28 10.62 -27.94 30.84
N VAL A 29 10.48 -26.88 30.05
CA VAL A 29 9.20 -26.48 29.46
C VAL A 29 9.29 -26.85 27.99
N GLU A 30 8.42 -27.76 27.57
CA GLU A 30 8.24 -28.15 26.18
C GLU A 30 8.05 -26.88 25.33
N ILE A 31 9.07 -26.52 24.55
CA ILE A 31 8.99 -25.39 23.62
C ILE A 31 8.00 -25.82 22.55
N SER A 32 6.75 -25.40 22.74
CA SER A 32 5.72 -25.30 21.71
C SER A 32 6.41 -25.00 20.37
N LYS A 33 6.30 -25.94 19.42
CA LYS A 33 6.70 -25.73 18.03
C LYS A 33 6.24 -24.33 17.65
N ARG A 34 7.17 -23.41 17.36
CA ARG A 34 6.83 -22.15 16.72
C ARG A 34 6.00 -22.53 15.50
N GLN A 35 4.68 -22.28 15.56
CA GLN A 35 3.87 -22.29 14.36
C GLN A 35 4.61 -21.37 13.39
N ASN A 36 4.92 -21.87 12.20
CA ASN A 36 5.44 -21.05 11.10
C ASN A 36 4.37 -20.00 10.79
N SER A 37 4.40 -18.92 11.56
CA SER A 37 3.42 -17.85 11.49
C SER A 37 3.86 -16.98 10.34
N ALA A 38 3.01 -16.86 9.32
CA ALA A 38 3.25 -15.90 8.26
C ALA A 38 3.51 -14.52 8.88
N ALA A 39 4.62 -13.90 8.53
CA ALA A 39 4.94 -12.57 8.98
C ALA A 39 4.03 -11.56 8.27
N LEU A 40 3.34 -10.75 9.06
CA LEU A 40 2.46 -9.69 8.59
C LEU A 40 3.00 -8.35 9.10
N MET A 41 3.37 -7.46 8.18
CA MET A 41 3.61 -6.06 8.50
C MET A 41 2.43 -5.24 7.98
N ARG A 42 1.83 -4.47 8.89
CA ARG A 42 0.74 -3.54 8.58
C ARG A 42 1.10 -2.18 9.16
N PHE A 43 1.19 -1.17 8.31
CA PHE A 43 1.47 0.21 8.72
C PHE A 43 0.75 1.19 7.80
N GLU A 44 0.71 2.45 8.20
CA GLU A 44 0.09 3.52 7.41
C GLU A 44 1.14 4.44 6.82
N CYS A 45 0.86 4.96 5.64
CA CYS A 45 1.58 6.05 5.02
C CYS A 45 0.62 7.21 4.82
N SER A 46 0.88 8.30 5.52
CA SER A 46 0.07 9.51 5.44
C SER A 46 0.19 10.14 4.05
N GLN A 47 -0.84 10.86 3.59
CA GLN A 47 -0.76 11.62 2.33
C GLN A 47 0.43 12.59 2.39
N LEU A 48 1.41 12.40 1.51
CA LEU A 48 2.53 13.31 1.33
C LEU A 48 2.07 14.53 0.50
N VAL A 49 1.47 14.27 -0.66
CA VAL A 49 1.03 15.29 -1.61
C VAL A 49 -0.08 14.74 -2.51
N ILE A 50 -0.82 15.65 -3.14
CA ILE A 50 -1.72 15.34 -4.25
C ILE A 50 -1.23 16.13 -5.46
N GLU A 51 -0.86 15.43 -6.52
CA GLU A 51 -0.24 16.06 -7.67
C GLU A 51 -0.52 15.30 -8.97
N ARG A 52 -0.22 15.97 -10.09
CA ARG A 52 -0.43 15.44 -11.44
C ARG A 52 0.88 14.89 -12.00
N LEU A 53 1.46 13.90 -11.33
CA LEU A 53 2.66 13.21 -11.78
C LEU A 53 2.39 11.70 -11.81
N ASP A 54 2.83 11.04 -12.88
CA ASP A 54 2.65 9.59 -13.04
C ASP A 54 3.89 8.97 -13.71
N PRO A 55 4.95 8.67 -12.95
CA PRO A 55 6.22 8.21 -13.50
C PRO A 55 6.18 6.79 -14.07
N LEU A 56 5.07 6.05 -13.92
CA LEU A 56 4.90 4.73 -14.53
C LEU A 56 4.09 4.76 -15.82
N VAL A 57 3.02 5.54 -15.87
CA VAL A 57 2.14 5.57 -17.05
C VAL A 57 2.50 6.72 -18.00
N GLN A 58 2.95 7.86 -17.48
CA GLN A 58 3.29 9.05 -18.25
C GLN A 58 4.62 9.67 -17.78
N PRO A 59 5.74 8.93 -17.90
CA PRO A 59 7.03 9.38 -17.42
C PRO A 59 7.45 10.70 -18.07
N GLY A 60 7.92 11.65 -17.25
CA GLY A 60 8.38 12.97 -17.68
C GLY A 60 7.28 14.00 -17.96
N LEU A 61 6.00 13.59 -18.00
CA LEU A 61 4.91 14.51 -18.32
C LEU A 61 4.44 15.30 -17.10
N THR A 62 4.56 16.64 -17.17
CA THR A 62 4.13 17.55 -16.10
C THR A 62 3.27 18.69 -16.69
N PRO A 63 1.97 18.79 -16.35
CA PRO A 63 1.17 17.85 -15.55
C PRO A 63 0.77 16.60 -16.35
N SER A 64 0.70 15.46 -15.69
CA SER A 64 0.12 14.24 -16.22
C SER A 64 -1.42 14.34 -16.36
N THR A 65 -2.03 13.42 -17.11
CA THR A 65 -3.49 13.37 -17.26
C THR A 65 -4.19 12.82 -16.03
N HIS A 66 -3.46 12.24 -15.08
CA HIS A 66 -3.97 11.67 -13.85
C HIS A 66 -3.65 12.57 -12.65
N LEU A 67 -4.55 12.63 -11.68
CA LEU A 67 -4.27 13.21 -10.37
C LEU A 67 -4.10 12.08 -9.38
N HIS A 68 -2.97 12.07 -8.68
CA HIS A 68 -2.63 11.02 -7.74
C HIS A 68 -2.47 11.59 -6.35
N GLN A 69 -2.94 10.83 -5.37
CA GLN A 69 -2.46 10.96 -4.01
C GLN A 69 -1.18 10.14 -3.88
N VAL A 70 -0.14 10.74 -3.32
CA VAL A 70 1.18 10.16 -3.11
C VAL A 70 1.45 9.98 -1.62
N ALA A 71 2.08 8.88 -1.24
CA ALA A 71 2.54 8.58 0.11
C ALA A 71 3.87 7.80 0.09
N GLY A 72 4.56 7.75 1.23
CA GLY A 72 5.84 7.06 1.40
C GLY A 72 7.03 8.01 1.32
N GLY A 73 8.10 7.60 0.66
CA GLY A 73 9.34 8.36 0.51
C GLY A 73 9.17 9.72 -0.18
N ASN A 74 10.06 10.67 0.08
CA ASN A 74 10.02 12.02 -0.52
C ASN A 74 10.77 12.15 -1.86
N SER A 75 11.16 11.05 -2.51
CA SER A 75 11.83 11.07 -3.83
C SER A 75 10.89 10.99 -5.04
N PHE A 76 9.57 11.08 -4.84
CA PHE A 76 8.61 10.99 -5.93
C PHE A 76 8.75 12.16 -6.91
N THR A 77 8.82 11.85 -8.22
CA THR A 77 9.06 12.85 -9.27
C THR A 77 8.49 12.38 -10.61
N ALA A 78 8.38 13.30 -11.59
CA ALA A 78 7.78 13.04 -12.90
C ALA A 78 8.51 11.96 -13.69
N SER A 79 9.83 11.86 -13.53
CA SER A 79 10.66 10.84 -14.19
C SER A 79 11.42 10.02 -13.17
N MET A 80 11.00 8.77 -13.03
CA MET A 80 11.73 7.76 -12.25
C MET A 80 12.06 6.66 -13.26
N THR A 81 13.27 6.60 -13.80
CA THR A 81 13.67 5.56 -14.76
C THR A 81 13.91 4.23 -14.02
N PRO A 82 13.42 3.06 -14.51
CA PRO A 82 13.67 1.78 -13.84
C PRO A 82 15.17 1.51 -13.72
N VAL A 83 15.59 0.88 -12.62
CA VAL A 83 17.00 0.57 -12.29
C VAL A 83 17.83 1.80 -11.92
N ASP A 84 17.81 2.87 -12.72
CA ASP A 84 18.63 4.08 -12.49
C ASP A 84 18.10 4.96 -11.35
N PHE A 85 16.77 5.03 -11.22
CA PHE A 85 16.10 5.77 -10.15
C PHE A 85 15.59 4.80 -9.08
N ASP A 86 16.33 4.72 -7.99
CA ASP A 86 15.95 4.01 -6.77
C ASP A 86 15.23 4.96 -5.80
N PRO A 87 13.90 4.81 -5.60
CA PRO A 87 13.14 5.68 -4.71
C PRO A 87 13.62 5.63 -3.25
N SER A 88 14.04 4.45 -2.79
CA SER A 88 14.38 4.23 -1.39
C SER A 88 15.76 4.78 -1.05
N ALA A 89 16.73 4.71 -1.96
CA ALA A 89 18.02 5.37 -1.78
C ALA A 89 17.95 6.89 -1.98
N LYS A 90 17.01 7.38 -2.82
CA LYS A 90 16.86 8.82 -3.08
C LYS A 90 16.04 9.55 -2.02
N SER A 91 15.21 8.84 -1.24
CA SER A 91 14.40 9.45 -0.19
C SER A 91 15.19 9.69 1.10
N THR A 92 14.99 10.85 1.72
CA THR A 92 15.58 11.21 3.02
C THR A 92 14.58 11.10 4.17
N CYS A 93 13.28 11.14 3.88
CA CYS A 93 12.19 10.92 4.84
C CYS A 93 11.07 10.07 4.22
N THR A 94 10.17 9.59 5.07
CA THR A 94 8.98 8.83 4.67
C THR A 94 7.75 9.35 5.42
N SER A 95 6.58 9.32 4.78
CA SER A 95 5.30 9.59 5.43
C SER A 95 4.70 8.36 6.13
N CYS A 96 5.40 7.22 6.10
CA CYS A 96 4.99 5.96 6.73
C CYS A 96 5.31 5.92 8.23
N THR A 97 4.46 5.24 9.01
CA THR A 97 4.74 4.97 10.45
C THR A 97 5.82 3.92 10.64
N TYR A 98 6.07 3.09 9.64
CA TYR A 98 7.27 2.26 9.59
C TYR A 98 8.42 3.08 8.99
N ALA A 99 9.33 3.53 9.86
CA ALA A 99 10.35 4.52 9.54
C ALA A 99 11.44 4.04 8.55
N ASP A 100 11.51 2.74 8.28
CA ASP A 100 12.48 2.14 7.36
C ASP A 100 11.90 1.89 5.96
N ASP A 101 10.62 2.19 5.72
CA ASP A 101 10.03 2.11 4.39
C ASP A 101 10.08 3.45 3.66
N PHE A 102 10.90 3.50 2.62
CA PHE A 102 11.14 4.66 1.76
C PHE A 102 10.56 4.49 0.35
N SER A 103 9.69 3.49 0.16
CA SER A 103 9.04 3.23 -1.12
C SER A 103 8.08 4.37 -1.48
N ASN A 104 7.77 4.54 -2.77
CA ASN A 104 6.72 5.45 -3.21
C ASN A 104 5.45 4.68 -3.57
N TYR A 105 4.33 5.14 -3.01
CA TYR A 105 3.00 4.61 -3.26
C TYR A 105 2.12 5.73 -3.77
N TRP A 106 1.37 5.49 -4.83
CA TRP A 106 0.38 6.46 -5.29
C TRP A 106 -0.86 5.81 -5.86
N THR A 107 -2.00 6.48 -5.64
CA THR A 107 -3.30 6.02 -6.11
C THR A 107 -4.06 7.16 -6.76
N ALA A 108 -4.87 6.85 -7.76
CA ALA A 108 -5.71 7.84 -8.43
C ALA A 108 -6.66 8.49 -7.42
N SER A 109 -6.68 9.82 -7.40
CA SER A 109 -7.63 10.59 -6.57
C SER A 109 -9.05 10.45 -7.12
N LEU A 110 -9.96 9.94 -6.30
CA LEU A 110 -11.37 9.81 -6.67
C LEU A 110 -12.09 11.16 -6.55
N PHE A 111 -12.91 11.49 -7.55
CA PHE A 111 -13.79 12.66 -7.52
C PHE A 111 -15.25 12.22 -7.62
N PHE A 112 -16.09 12.80 -6.79
CA PHE A 112 -17.54 12.72 -6.91
C PHE A 112 -18.04 13.84 -7.82
N LYS A 113 -18.76 13.48 -8.89
CA LYS A 113 -19.47 14.43 -9.74
C LYS A 113 -20.86 14.67 -9.16
N ALA A 114 -21.08 15.87 -8.62
CA ALA A 114 -22.38 16.28 -8.09
C ALA A 114 -23.40 16.51 -9.20
N ARG A 115 -24.70 16.51 -8.85
CA ARG A 115 -25.81 16.72 -9.80
C ARG A 115 -25.73 18.05 -10.55
N ASN A 116 -25.10 19.06 -9.94
CA ASN A 116 -24.85 20.37 -10.55
C ASN A 116 -23.63 20.40 -11.48
N GLY A 117 -23.02 19.24 -11.79
CA GLY A 117 -21.85 19.12 -12.67
C GLY A 117 -20.49 19.39 -12.01
N THR A 118 -20.46 19.89 -10.77
CA THR A 118 -19.20 20.15 -10.06
C THR A 118 -18.54 18.86 -9.60
N PHE A 119 -17.20 18.86 -9.53
CA PHE A 119 -16.42 17.75 -9.02
C PHE A 119 -15.89 18.08 -7.62
N LYS A 120 -16.08 17.14 -6.69
CA LYS A 120 -15.54 17.22 -5.33
C LYS A 120 -14.60 16.05 -5.10
N ARG A 121 -13.37 16.32 -4.68
CA ARG A 121 -12.42 15.24 -4.32
C ARG A 121 -12.98 14.46 -3.15
N VAL A 122 -12.98 13.14 -3.26
CA VAL A 122 -13.33 12.24 -2.15
C VAL A 122 -12.13 12.20 -1.20
N PRO A 123 -12.30 12.62 0.07
CA PRO A 123 -11.20 12.60 1.02
C PRO A 123 -10.86 11.18 1.45
N GLN A 124 -9.58 10.95 1.71
CA GLN A 124 -9.06 9.69 2.21
C GLN A 124 -9.14 9.69 3.74
N MET A 125 -9.51 8.55 4.30
CA MET A 125 -9.63 8.36 5.73
C MET A 125 -8.53 7.43 6.22
N THR A 126 -8.06 7.66 7.44
CA THR A 126 -7.16 6.74 8.14
C THR A 126 -7.89 5.42 8.37
N ASN A 127 -7.21 4.31 8.11
CA ASN A 127 -7.78 2.98 8.29
C ASN A 127 -7.97 2.64 9.78
N LEU A 128 -8.96 1.81 10.09
CA LEU A 128 -9.33 1.46 11.47
C LEU A 128 -8.13 0.96 12.29
N GLY A 129 -7.94 1.53 13.48
CA GLY A 129 -6.86 1.14 14.40
C GLY A 129 -5.49 1.72 14.08
N LEU A 130 -5.38 2.59 13.07
CA LEU A 130 -4.18 3.37 12.78
C LEU A 130 -4.37 4.84 13.19
N LYS A 131 -3.29 5.62 13.30
CA LYS A 131 -3.29 6.96 13.92
C LYS A 131 -2.73 8.05 12.98
N GLY A 132 -2.70 7.77 11.70
CA GLY A 132 -2.14 8.60 10.66
C GLY A 132 -2.94 9.86 10.51
N LYS A 133 -2.23 10.91 10.10
CA LYS A 133 -2.80 12.24 9.92
C LYS A 133 -2.98 12.48 8.43
N ASN A 134 -4.01 13.23 8.05
CA ASN A 134 -4.28 13.66 6.66
C ASN A 134 -4.67 12.53 5.68
N GLY A 135 -5.25 11.44 6.19
CA GLY A 135 -5.57 10.28 5.34
C GLY A 135 -4.31 9.65 4.77
N GLY A 136 -4.43 8.81 3.75
CA GLY A 136 -3.27 8.06 3.26
C GLY A 136 -3.66 6.74 2.63
N LEU A 137 -2.76 5.78 2.80
CA LEU A 137 -2.97 4.37 2.48
C LEU A 137 -2.40 3.48 3.58
N THR A 138 -2.93 2.28 3.70
CA THR A 138 -2.39 1.24 4.57
C THR A 138 -1.62 0.25 3.72
N VAL A 139 -0.35 0.05 4.06
CA VAL A 139 0.53 -0.91 3.39
C VAL A 139 0.52 -2.21 4.18
N TYR A 140 0.45 -3.31 3.43
CA TYR A 140 0.57 -4.67 3.95
C TYR A 140 1.71 -5.37 3.24
N TYR A 141 2.66 -5.89 4.00
CA TYR A 141 3.62 -6.90 3.52
C TYR A 141 3.32 -8.21 4.21
N ASN A 142 2.91 -9.20 3.42
CA ASN A 142 2.52 -10.52 3.90
C ASN A 142 3.55 -11.51 3.38
N SER A 143 4.19 -12.29 4.26
CA SER A 143 4.92 -13.46 3.79
C SER A 143 3.95 -14.55 3.33
N PRO A 144 4.37 -15.42 2.41
CA PRO A 144 3.62 -16.64 2.10
C PRO A 144 3.30 -17.43 3.38
N TYR A 145 2.10 -18.02 3.41
CA TYR A 145 1.61 -18.79 4.56
C TYR A 145 2.14 -20.23 4.61
N ASP A 146 2.95 -20.63 3.63
CA ASP A 146 3.48 -22.00 3.52
C ASP A 146 4.64 -22.29 4.47
N GLY A 147 5.21 -21.26 5.11
CA GLY A 147 6.36 -21.36 6.00
C GLY A 147 7.62 -21.92 5.35
N LYS A 148 7.67 -21.97 4.01
CA LYS A 148 8.76 -22.57 3.21
C LYS A 148 9.28 -21.61 2.16
N THR A 149 8.44 -20.73 1.63
CA THR A 149 8.86 -19.77 0.63
C THR A 149 9.79 -18.73 1.27
N LYS A 150 11.00 -18.63 0.72
CA LYS A 150 11.98 -17.62 1.14
C LYS A 150 11.59 -16.26 0.57
N VAL A 151 11.15 -15.36 1.44
CA VAL A 151 10.90 -13.96 1.07
C VAL A 151 12.24 -13.26 0.80
N THR A 152 12.33 -12.59 -0.35
CA THR A 152 13.48 -11.75 -0.70
C THR A 152 13.00 -10.34 -0.99
N ALA A 153 13.89 -9.37 -0.90
CA ALA A 153 13.53 -8.01 -1.22
C ALA A 153 13.36 -7.81 -2.74
N PHE A 154 12.57 -6.80 -3.12
CA PHE A 154 12.35 -6.47 -4.51
C PHE A 154 13.65 -6.10 -5.23
N LYS A 155 13.82 -6.59 -6.46
CA LYS A 155 14.97 -6.27 -7.31
C LYS A 155 14.98 -4.79 -7.71
N PRO A 156 16.15 -4.20 -8.03
CA PRO A 156 16.22 -2.85 -8.61
C PRO A 156 15.28 -2.69 -9.80
N GLY A 157 14.60 -1.54 -9.87
CA GLY A 157 13.66 -1.23 -10.95
C GLY A 157 12.29 -1.91 -10.84
N PHE A 158 12.02 -2.69 -9.79
CA PHE A 158 10.74 -3.35 -9.60
C PHE A 158 9.60 -2.36 -9.41
N ARG A 159 8.56 -2.51 -10.22
CA ARG A 159 7.42 -1.59 -10.31
C ARG A 159 6.16 -2.40 -10.44
N MET A 160 5.12 -1.94 -9.77
CA MET A 160 3.82 -2.58 -9.83
C MET A 160 2.76 -1.56 -10.14
N ILE A 161 1.82 -1.94 -10.98
CA ILE A 161 0.67 -1.13 -11.36
C ILE A 161 -0.56 -2.02 -11.47
N VAL A 162 -1.67 -1.54 -10.91
CA VAL A 162 -2.98 -2.16 -11.02
C VAL A 162 -4.02 -1.10 -11.40
N GLY A 163 -4.91 -1.48 -12.29
CA GLY A 163 -5.99 -0.68 -12.85
C GLY A 163 -5.67 -0.15 -14.26
N ASP A 164 -6.72 0.19 -14.98
CA ASP A 164 -6.70 0.82 -16.31
C ASP A 164 -7.57 2.08 -16.22
N PRO A 165 -7.06 3.28 -16.59
CA PRO A 165 -7.80 4.53 -16.42
C PRO A 165 -8.89 4.70 -17.49
N THR A 166 -8.85 3.92 -18.56
CA THR A 166 -9.80 3.92 -19.67
C THR A 166 -10.91 2.88 -19.51
N LEU A 167 -10.77 1.94 -18.56
CA LEU A 167 -11.73 0.88 -18.34
C LEU A 167 -13.09 1.44 -17.89
N ARG A 168 -14.16 1.09 -18.60
CA ARG A 168 -15.55 1.49 -18.30
C ARG A 168 -16.51 0.31 -18.15
N SER A 169 -16.01 -0.92 -18.23
CA SER A 169 -16.81 -2.14 -18.11
C SER A 169 -16.09 -3.17 -17.24
N ALA A 170 -16.81 -4.19 -16.77
CA ALA A 170 -16.21 -5.28 -16.00
C ALA A 170 -15.23 -6.14 -16.83
N LYS A 171 -15.43 -6.21 -18.15
CA LYS A 171 -14.55 -6.96 -19.05
C LYS A 171 -13.19 -6.27 -19.11
N GLY A 172 -12.13 -6.98 -18.74
CA GLY A 172 -10.77 -6.44 -18.64
C GLY A 172 -10.40 -5.93 -17.24
N GLY A 173 -11.29 -6.06 -16.26
CA GLY A 173 -10.99 -5.77 -14.86
C GLY A 173 -9.90 -6.69 -14.29
N GLN A 174 -9.02 -6.12 -13.47
CA GLN A 174 -7.94 -6.84 -12.82
C GLN A 174 -8.41 -7.38 -11.46
N LYS A 175 -8.18 -8.67 -11.19
CA LYS A 175 -8.58 -9.33 -9.95
C LYS A 175 -7.91 -8.76 -8.70
N GLN A 176 -6.78 -8.09 -8.92
CA GLN A 176 -5.95 -7.42 -7.93
C GLN A 176 -6.61 -6.18 -7.33
N LEU A 177 -7.69 -5.66 -7.92
CA LEU A 177 -8.39 -4.47 -7.45
C LEU A 177 -9.83 -4.81 -7.08
N CYS A 178 -10.20 -4.58 -5.83
CA CYS A 178 -11.58 -4.73 -5.38
C CYS A 178 -11.98 -3.61 -4.40
N HIS A 179 -13.28 -3.44 -4.21
CA HIS A 179 -13.86 -2.40 -3.39
C HIS A 179 -14.87 -2.99 -2.40
N ARG A 180 -14.78 -2.53 -1.15
CA ARG A 180 -15.77 -2.79 -0.10
C ARG A 180 -16.52 -1.51 0.23
N CYS A 181 -17.83 -1.62 0.37
CA CYS A 181 -18.67 -0.57 0.94
C CYS A 181 -18.81 -0.84 2.43
N GLU A 182 -18.08 -0.10 3.27
CA GLU A 182 -18.09 -0.35 4.71
C GLU A 182 -19.40 0.13 5.34
N ALA A 183 -19.96 -0.69 6.22
CA ALA A 183 -21.23 -0.41 6.90
C ALA A 183 -21.12 0.79 7.87
N ASN A 184 -19.96 0.96 8.52
CA ASN A 184 -19.64 2.08 9.41
C ASN A 184 -18.13 2.19 9.60
N VAL A 185 -17.68 3.29 10.21
CA VAL A 185 -16.25 3.58 10.45
C VAL A 185 -15.59 2.53 11.35
N ALA A 186 -16.36 1.90 12.24
CA ALA A 186 -15.88 0.81 13.09
C ALA A 186 -15.74 -0.53 12.34
N GLN A 187 -16.09 -0.58 11.05
CA GLN A 187 -16.06 -1.79 10.21
C GLN A 187 -16.80 -2.97 10.84
N ASN A 188 -18.00 -2.72 11.41
CA ASN A 188 -18.84 -3.71 12.05
C ASN A 188 -20.16 -3.91 11.28
N PRO A 189 -20.52 -5.13 10.84
CA PRO A 189 -19.77 -6.38 10.96
C PRO A 189 -18.46 -6.35 10.17
N PHE A 190 -17.46 -7.08 10.67
CA PHE A 190 -16.19 -7.21 9.97
C PHE A 190 -16.38 -8.04 8.70
N GLY A 191 -16.13 -7.45 7.53
CA GLY A 191 -16.40 -8.11 6.25
C GLY A 191 -15.41 -9.23 5.85
N GLY A 192 -14.49 -9.65 6.73
CA GLY A 192 -13.53 -10.72 6.43
C GLY A 192 -12.40 -10.31 5.47
N ALA A 193 -11.79 -11.32 4.84
CA ALA A 193 -10.62 -11.16 3.98
C ALA A 193 -10.90 -10.23 2.78
N PRO A 194 -9.90 -9.44 2.33
CA PRO A 194 -10.06 -8.59 1.15
C PRO A 194 -10.31 -9.39 -0.13
N CYS A 195 -11.07 -8.79 -1.05
CA CYS A 195 -11.49 -9.34 -2.33
C CYS A 195 -12.27 -10.66 -2.23
N THR A 196 -13.03 -10.82 -1.14
CA THR A 196 -13.93 -11.96 -0.90
C THR A 196 -15.29 -11.47 -0.41
N GLY A 197 -16.29 -12.37 -0.39
CA GLY A 197 -17.63 -12.07 0.11
C GLY A 197 -18.31 -10.97 -0.69
N ASP A 198 -18.71 -9.90 0.00
CA ASP A 198 -19.42 -8.75 -0.57
C ASP A 198 -18.53 -7.74 -1.33
N ASP A 199 -17.25 -8.07 -1.53
CA ASP A 199 -16.35 -7.22 -2.31
C ASP A 199 -16.69 -7.22 -3.79
N THR A 200 -16.53 -6.04 -4.40
CA THR A 200 -16.92 -5.81 -5.79
C THR A 200 -15.76 -5.28 -6.61
N PHE A 201 -15.67 -5.68 -7.88
CA PHE A 201 -14.70 -5.09 -8.82
C PHE A 201 -15.04 -3.64 -9.15
N ALA A 202 -16.33 -3.33 -9.27
CA ALA A 202 -16.80 -1.98 -9.54
C ALA A 202 -16.82 -1.12 -8.26
N LEU A 203 -16.86 0.20 -8.41
CA LEU A 203 -17.15 1.08 -7.28
C LEU A 203 -18.57 0.83 -6.76
N PRO A 204 -18.81 0.93 -5.44
CA PRO A 204 -20.15 0.85 -4.86
C PRO A 204 -21.10 1.87 -5.49
N LYS A 205 -22.31 1.43 -5.84
CA LYS A 205 -23.36 2.28 -6.43
C LYS A 205 -24.21 3.02 -5.39
N LYS A 206 -23.93 2.81 -4.11
CA LYS A 206 -24.64 3.39 -2.96
C LYS A 206 -23.66 4.11 -2.05
N SER A 207 -24.19 4.98 -1.20
CA SER A 207 -23.39 5.58 -0.12
C SER A 207 -22.92 4.51 0.85
N CYS A 208 -21.68 4.65 1.33
CA CYS A 208 -21.05 3.75 2.30
C CYS A 208 -20.78 4.55 3.57
N ALA A 209 -21.48 4.24 4.66
CA ALA A 209 -21.38 5.04 5.89
C ALA A 209 -20.00 4.91 6.58
N GLY A 210 -19.29 3.80 6.35
CA GLY A 210 -17.87 3.64 6.73
C GLY A 210 -16.88 4.04 5.65
N GLY A 211 -17.35 4.61 4.53
CA GLY A 211 -16.55 4.89 3.34
C GLY A 211 -16.34 3.67 2.44
N ILE A 212 -15.57 3.90 1.37
CA ILE A 212 -15.22 2.88 0.38
C ILE A 212 -13.79 2.47 0.65
N ARG A 213 -13.56 1.17 0.88
CA ARG A 213 -12.22 0.61 0.95
C ARG A 213 -11.84 0.06 -0.41
N ALA A 214 -10.77 0.59 -1.01
CA ALA A 214 -10.13 -0.03 -2.16
C ALA A 214 -8.99 -0.92 -1.68
N THR A 215 -9.00 -2.19 -2.07
CA THR A 215 -7.89 -3.12 -1.83
C THR A 215 -7.16 -3.34 -3.13
N ILE A 216 -5.84 -3.16 -3.10
CA ILE A 216 -4.94 -3.46 -4.21
C ILE A 216 -3.96 -4.52 -3.74
N THR A 217 -3.94 -5.65 -4.44
CA THR A 217 -3.00 -6.74 -4.17
C THR A 217 -2.00 -6.85 -5.30
N PHE A 218 -0.75 -7.10 -4.95
CA PHE A 218 0.27 -7.42 -5.92
C PHE A 218 0.86 -8.79 -5.58
N PRO A 219 1.19 -9.62 -6.58
CA PRO A 219 1.90 -10.87 -6.32
C PRO A 219 3.30 -10.55 -5.79
N THR A 220 3.74 -11.31 -4.79
CA THR A 220 5.07 -11.26 -4.18
C THR A 220 5.66 -12.65 -4.10
#